data_AF-A0A519CBT2-F1
#
_entry.id   AF-A0A519CBT2-F1
#
_cell.length_a   1.000
_cell.length_b   1.000
_cell.length_c   1.000
_cell.angle_alpha   90.00
_cell.angle_beta   90.00
_cell.angle_gamma   90.00
#
_symmetry.space_group_name_H-M   'P 1'
#
loop_
_entity.id
_entity.type
_entity.pdbx_description
1 polymer ?
#
loop_
_entity_poly.entity_id
_entity_poly.type
_entity_poly.pdbx_seq_one_letter_code
_entity_poly.pdbx_strand_id
1 'polypeptide(L)'
;MSDDNDNNDEFTDFKGRDDPSEDGFTTNEIITGFGMLLIFVGFIFGLIRLLGLKGGEIPSDYDNHLEQLYLSYIIMFVGMLITSFLGFGGMFKRTIFSFIGSND
;
A
#
# COMPACT_ATOMS: atom_id res chain seq x y z
N MET A 1 38.46 50.76 37.11
CA MET A 1 38.72 49.34 36.79
C MET A 1 37.57 48.93 35.90
N SER A 2 37.88 48.62 34.64
CA SER A 2 36.91 48.17 33.64
C SER A 2 36.75 46.66 33.80
N ASP A 3 35.53 46.21 34.10
CA ASP A 3 35.17 44.80 33.99
C ASP A 3 34.42 44.63 32.67
N ASP A 4 35.18 44.29 31.64
CA ASP A 4 34.70 43.78 30.37
C ASP A 4 33.99 42.45 30.63
N ASN A 5 32.66 42.48 30.67
CA ASN A 5 31.84 41.28 30.81
C ASN A 5 31.21 40.96 29.44
N ASP A 6 32.07 40.51 28.52
CA ASP A 6 31.72 39.93 27.22
C ASP A 6 31.11 38.53 27.45
N ASN A 7 29.87 38.49 27.96
CA ASN A 7 29.08 37.25 27.97
C ASN A 7 28.25 37.18 26.69
N ASN A 8 28.92 36.85 25.59
CA ASN A 8 28.31 36.54 24.29
C ASN A 8 28.11 35.02 24.09
N ASP A 9 27.90 34.27 25.16
CA ASP A 9 27.51 32.86 25.08
C ASP A 9 25.99 32.76 25.06
N GLU A 10 25.36 33.41 24.08
CA GLU A 10 23.96 33.16 23.73
C GLU A 10 23.91 31.74 23.17
N PHE A 11 23.52 30.79 24.03
CA PHE A 11 23.19 29.43 23.63
C PHE A 11 22.34 29.50 22.37
N THR A 12 22.87 29.04 21.24
CA THR A 12 22.08 28.95 20.01
C THR A 12 20.95 27.98 20.29
N ASP A 13 19.74 28.51 20.41
CA ASP A 13 18.53 27.72 20.62
C ASP A 13 18.57 26.56 19.62
N PHE A 14 18.55 25.33 20.14
CA PHE A 14 18.54 24.14 19.31
C PHE A 14 17.25 24.19 18.49
N LYS A 15 17.34 24.68 17.24
CA LYS A 15 16.29 24.52 16.26
C LYS A 15 16.22 23.02 16.00
N GLY A 16 15.28 22.36 16.68
CA GLY A 16 14.85 21.03 16.31
C GLY A 16 14.67 21.00 14.80
N ARG A 17 15.19 19.95 14.16
CA ARG A 17 14.92 19.72 12.74
C ARG A 17 13.42 19.85 12.52
N ASP A 18 13.03 20.52 11.44
CA ASP A 18 11.62 20.62 11.05
C ASP A 18 10.97 19.25 11.23
N ASP A 19 9.87 19.19 11.98
CA ASP A 19 9.14 17.94 12.16
C ASP A 19 8.89 17.35 10.77
N PRO A 20 9.20 16.05 10.56
CA PRO A 20 8.95 15.43 9.28
C PRO A 20 7.49 15.70 8.95
N SER A 21 7.25 16.22 7.74
CA SER A 21 5.89 16.49 7.28
C SER A 21 5.12 15.19 7.48
N GLU A 22 4.14 15.19 8.38
CA GLU A 22 3.15 14.13 8.46
C GLU A 22 2.34 14.22 7.17
N ASP A 23 2.91 13.68 6.09
CA ASP A 23 2.21 13.46 4.86
C ASP A 23 1.10 12.49 5.25
N GLY A 24 -0.14 12.98 5.28
CA GLY A 24 -1.32 12.17 5.59
C GLY A 24 -1.46 11.02 4.58
N PHE A 25 -2.61 10.34 4.58
CA PHE A 25 -2.84 9.26 3.61
C PHE A 25 -2.53 9.72 2.18
N THR A 26 -1.43 9.21 1.63
CA THR A 26 -0.98 9.61 0.30
C THR A 26 -1.93 9.02 -0.74
N THR A 27 -2.14 9.70 -1.88
CA THR A 27 -3.02 9.21 -2.95
C THR A 27 -2.66 7.77 -3.38
N ASN A 28 -1.38 7.43 -3.38
CA ASN A 28 -0.90 6.09 -3.69
C ASN A 28 -1.33 5.05 -2.64
N GLU A 29 -1.36 5.42 -1.37
CA GLU A 29 -1.78 4.55 -0.27
C GLU A 29 -3.29 4.26 -0.33
N ILE A 30 -4.10 5.28 -0.66
CA ILE A 30 -5.54 5.14 -0.88
C ILE A 30 -5.82 4.19 -2.06
N ILE A 31 -5.11 4.37 -3.19
CA ILE A 31 -5.28 3.50 -4.36
C ILE A 31 -4.80 2.07 -4.08
N THR A 32 -3.74 1.90 -3.29
CA THR A 32 -3.25 0.60 -2.86
C THR A 32 -4.25 -0.11 -1.95
N GLY A 33 -4.86 0.62 -1.02
CA GLY A 33 -5.96 0.13 -0.18
C GLY A 33 -7.17 -0.30 -1.01
N PHE A 34 -7.50 0.44 -2.07
CA PHE A 34 -8.54 0.06 -3.02
C PHE A 34 -8.19 -1.22 -3.79
N GLY A 35 -6.93 -1.38 -4.22
CA GLY A 35 -6.44 -2.62 -4.83
C GLY A 35 -6.56 -3.83 -3.89
N MET A 36 -6.21 -3.65 -2.62
CA MET A 36 -6.39 -4.69 -1.59
C MET A 36 -7.86 -5.04 -1.37
N LEU A 37 -8.76 -4.06 -1.35
CA LEU A 37 -10.20 -4.28 -1.25
C LEU A 37 -10.72 -5.12 -2.43
N LEU A 38 -10.28 -4.84 -3.65
CA LEU A 38 -10.63 -5.65 -4.83
C LEU A 38 -10.18 -7.10 -4.70
N ILE A 39 -8.98 -7.35 -4.16
CA ILE A 39 -8.49 -8.71 -3.89
C ILE A 39 -9.41 -9.42 -2.89
N PHE A 40 -9.76 -8.77 -1.78
CA PHE A 40 -10.66 -9.36 -0.79
C PHE A 40 -12.04 -9.67 -1.35
N VAL A 41 -12.63 -8.75 -2.12
CA VAL A 41 -13.94 -8.97 -2.75
C VAL A 41 -13.88 -10.11 -3.75
N GLY A 42 -12.88 -10.14 -4.63
CA GLY A 42 -12.67 -11.23 -5.58
C GLY A 42 -12.46 -12.57 -4.87
N PHE A 43 -11.71 -12.59 -3.77
CA PHE A 43 -11.47 -13.79 -2.98
C PHE A 43 -12.75 -14.31 -2.32
N ILE A 44 -13.55 -13.43 -1.71
CA ILE A 44 -14.83 -13.82 -1.09
C ILE A 44 -15.79 -14.38 -2.15
N PHE A 45 -15.88 -13.75 -3.33
CA PHE A 45 -16.72 -14.24 -4.43
C PHE A 45 -16.26 -15.62 -4.93
N GLY A 46 -14.94 -15.84 -5.02
CA GLY A 46 -14.37 -17.15 -5.36
C GLY A 46 -14.71 -18.22 -4.31
N LEU A 47 -14.62 -17.88 -3.02
CA LEU A 47 -14.95 -18.81 -1.93
C LEU A 47 -16.43 -19.18 -1.90
N ILE A 48 -17.34 -18.21 -2.06
CA ILE A 48 -18.79 -18.47 -2.13
C ILE A 48 -19.08 -19.46 -3.26
N ARG A 49 -18.43 -19.29 -4.40
CA ARG A 49 -18.59 -20.18 -5.56
C ARG A 49 -17.99 -21.58 -5.32
N LEU A 50 -16.81 -21.68 -4.71
CA LEU A 50 -16.24 -22.99 -4.32
C LEU A 50 -17.15 -23.74 -3.34
N LEU A 51 -17.76 -23.03 -2.39
CA LEU A 51 -18.68 -23.63 -1.43
C LEU A 51 -19.96 -24.15 -2.13
N GLY A 52 -20.46 -23.42 -3.13
CA GLY A 52 -21.57 -23.84 -3.99
C GLY A 52 -21.25 -25.10 -4.81
N LEU A 53 -20.08 -25.15 -5.47
CA LEU A 53 -19.62 -26.33 -6.22
C LEU A 53 -19.49 -27.58 -5.34
N LYS A 54 -19.02 -27.41 -4.10
CA LYS A 54 -18.90 -28.50 -3.11
C LYS A 54 -20.27 -29.02 -2.64
N GLY A 55 -21.31 -28.20 -2.69
CA GLY A 55 -22.67 -28.53 -2.24
C GLY A 55 -23.42 -29.54 -3.12
N GLY A 56 -22.90 -29.87 -4.31
CA GLY A 56 -23.54 -30.77 -5.26
C GLY A 56 -24.67 -30.07 -6.01
N GLU A 57 -24.31 -29.26 -7.01
CA GLU A 57 -25.27 -28.56 -7.86
C GLU A 57 -25.63 -29.34 -9.13
N ILE A 58 -26.79 -28.99 -9.69
CA ILE A 58 -27.38 -29.60 -10.88
C ILE A 58 -26.46 -29.30 -12.08
N PRO A 59 -26.14 -30.28 -12.95
CA PRO A 59 -25.19 -30.10 -14.06
C PRO A 59 -25.50 -28.93 -15.01
N SER A 60 -26.76 -28.47 -15.06
CA SER A 60 -27.22 -27.36 -15.90
C SER A 60 -26.65 -26.00 -15.51
N ASP A 61 -26.22 -25.80 -14.26
CA ASP A 61 -25.72 -24.51 -13.79
C ASP A 61 -24.18 -24.44 -13.75
N TYR A 62 -23.50 -25.56 -14.05
CA TYR A 62 -22.04 -25.69 -13.95
C TYR A 62 -21.26 -24.66 -14.78
N ASP A 63 -21.80 -24.26 -15.93
CA ASP A 63 -21.15 -23.27 -16.82
C ASP A 63 -21.22 -21.85 -16.24
N ASN A 64 -22.40 -21.39 -15.79
CA ASN A 64 -22.58 -20.10 -15.11
C ASN A 64 -21.67 -19.97 -13.88
N HIS A 65 -21.45 -21.11 -13.25
CA HIS A 65 -20.66 -21.27 -12.06
C HIS A 65 -19.15 -21.22 -12.30
N LEU A 66 -18.69 -21.75 -13.42
CA LEU A 66 -17.33 -21.54 -13.90
C LEU A 66 -17.11 -20.09 -14.30
N GLU A 67 -18.06 -19.46 -14.99
CA GLU A 67 -17.98 -18.03 -15.35
C GLU A 67 -17.84 -17.12 -14.13
N GLN A 68 -18.61 -17.38 -13.07
CA GLN A 68 -18.50 -16.63 -11.82
C GLN A 68 -17.15 -16.86 -11.12
N LEU A 69 -16.60 -18.07 -11.21
CA LEU A 69 -15.26 -18.38 -10.69
C LEU A 69 -14.18 -17.61 -11.49
N TYR A 70 -14.27 -17.61 -12.82
CA TYR A 70 -13.38 -16.85 -13.70
C TYR A 70 -13.48 -15.34 -13.44
N LEU A 71 -14.69 -14.81 -13.25
CA LEU A 71 -14.90 -13.41 -12.87
C LEU A 71 -14.18 -13.07 -11.56
N SER A 72 -14.28 -13.96 -10.56
CA SER A 72 -13.60 -13.79 -9.27
C SER A 72 -12.07 -13.72 -9.44
N TYR A 73 -11.51 -14.58 -10.31
CA TYR A 73 -10.08 -14.57 -10.64
C TYR A 73 -9.66 -13.29 -11.35
N ILE A 74 -10.45 -12.79 -12.31
CA ILE A 74 -10.14 -11.54 -13.01
C ILE A 74 -10.13 -10.35 -12.04
N ILE A 75 -11.12 -10.27 -11.14
CA ILE A 75 -11.19 -9.21 -10.13
C ILE A 75 -9.97 -9.26 -9.20
N MET A 76 -9.60 -10.45 -8.72
CA MET A 76 -8.40 -10.64 -7.89
C MET A 76 -7.13 -10.25 -8.65
N PHE A 77 -7.02 -10.64 -9.92
CA PHE A 77 -5.87 -10.33 -10.76
C PHE A 77 -5.70 -8.82 -10.96
N VAL A 78 -6.79 -8.11 -11.29
CA VAL A 78 -6.77 -6.64 -11.41
C VAL A 78 -6.38 -5.98 -10.08
N GLY A 79 -6.93 -6.45 -8.96
CA GLY A 79 -6.54 -5.99 -7.63
C GLY A 79 -5.05 -6.18 -7.36
N MET A 80 -4.49 -7.36 -7.70
CA MET A 80 -3.06 -7.63 -7.58
C MET A 80 -2.20 -6.72 -8.45
N LEU A 81 -2.61 -6.42 -9.69
CA LEU A 81 -1.89 -5.47 -10.54
C LEU A 81 -1.87 -4.07 -9.91
N ILE A 82 -3.02 -3.56 -9.46
CA ILE A 82 -3.12 -2.25 -8.81
C ILE A 82 -2.22 -2.19 -7.58
N THR A 83 -2.34 -3.16 -6.68
CA THR A 83 -1.56 -3.20 -5.44
C THR A 83 -0.06 -3.37 -5.70
N SER A 84 0.32 -4.18 -6.70
CA SER A 84 1.74 -4.43 -7.01
C SER A 84 2.40 -3.24 -7.72
N PHE A 85 1.74 -2.65 -8.72
CA PHE A 85 2.34 -1.55 -9.48
C PHE A 85 2.31 -0.23 -8.72
N LEU A 86 1.23 0.07 -7.99
CA LEU A 86 1.07 1.37 -7.33
C LEU A 86 1.50 1.32 -5.86
N GLY A 87 1.20 0.24 -5.15
CA GLY A 87 1.60 0.06 -3.75
C GLY A 87 3.08 -0.30 -3.62
N PHE A 88 3.50 -1.35 -4.33
CA PHE A 88 4.89 -1.80 -4.27
C PHE A 88 5.83 -0.89 -5.07
N GLY A 89 5.36 -0.29 -6.18
CA GLY A 89 6.18 0.59 -7.02
C GLY A 89 6.73 1.83 -6.30
N GLY A 90 5.95 2.41 -5.38
CA GLY A 90 6.38 3.54 -4.54
C GLY A 90 7.43 3.14 -3.51
N MET A 91 7.22 2.02 -2.81
CA MET A 91 8.17 1.49 -1.82
C MET A 91 9.46 1.00 -2.48
N PHE A 92 9.36 0.30 -3.62
CA PHE A 92 10.50 -0.23 -4.37
C PHE A 92 11.45 0.87 -4.86
N LYS A 93 10.91 1.98 -5.39
CA LYS A 93 11.73 3.14 -5.77
C LYS A 93 12.48 3.70 -4.57
N ARG A 94 11.79 3.87 -3.43
CA ARG A 94 12.39 4.40 -2.19
C ARG A 94 13.52 3.50 -1.68
N THR A 95 13.35 2.18 -1.75
CA THR A 95 14.37 1.19 -1.38
C THR A 95 15.56 1.16 -2.35
N ILE A 96 15.34 1.27 -3.66
CA ILE A 96 16.45 1.36 -4.64
C ILE A 96 17.23 2.65 -4.46
N PHE A 97 16.56 3.79 -4.28
CA PHE A 97 17.23 5.06 -4.04
C PHE A 97 18.03 5.06 -2.73
N SER A 98 17.58 4.37 -1.67
CA SER A 98 18.38 4.23 -0.44
C SER A 98 19.62 3.37 -0.63
N PHE A 99 19.62 2.43 -1.59
CA PHE A 99 20.77 1.58 -1.89
C PHE A 99 21.79 2.25 -2.83
N ILE A 100 21.32 3.13 -3.73
CA ILE A 100 22.17 3.87 -4.67
C ILE A 100 22.69 5.18 -4.07
N GLY A 101 21.91 5.83 -3.21
CA GLY A 101 22.27 7.10 -2.56
C GLY A 101 23.14 6.97 -1.31
N SER A 102 23.51 5.76 -0.89
CA SER A 102 24.38 5.54 0.29
C SER A 102 25.87 5.54 -0.04
N ASN A 103 26.27 6.02 -1.21
CA ASN A 103 27.66 5.93 -1.72
C ASN A 103 28.38 7.29 -1.86
N ASP A 104 27.87 8.36 -1.24
CA ASP A 104 28.61 9.62 -1.05
C ASP A 104 28.67 10.01 0.44
#